data_AF-A0A7C6JJK1-F1
#
_entry.id   AF-A0A7C6JJK1-F1
#
_cell.length_a   1.000
_cell.length_b   1.000
_cell.length_c   1.000
_cell.angle_alpha   90.00
_cell.angle_beta   90.00
_cell.angle_gamma   90.00
#
_symmetry.space_group_name_H-M   'P 1'
#
loop_
_entity.id
_entity.type
_entity.pdbx_description
1 polymer ?
#
loop_
_entity_poly.entity_id
_entity_poly.type
_entity_poly.pdbx_seq_one_letter_code
_entity_poly.pdbx_strand_id
1 'polypeptide(L)'
;MQDENSPALRAGVDFRGTENATQPILKHIKPGKKRAPFLRYIRINLPRTTRLLLITVIAVIGAASAAVALSNHEPFLYATPALWGVFGAAVVFVVAGLITSARIWKWGVIIALSSLLIYIGGLLGNAPYVWNGASVVSAAVWNLTLFASIAYMVLFWALQYGMIVAAPDNQNFMD
;
A
#
# COMPACT_ATOMS: atom_id res chain seq x y z
N MET A 1 -14.56 47.05 9.78
CA MET A 1 -14.19 48.02 10.83
C MET A 1 -14.67 47.51 12.19
N GLN A 2 -14.04 46.47 12.72
CA GLN A 2 -14.47 45.80 13.96
C GLN A 2 -13.28 45.46 14.87
N ASP A 3 -12.18 46.19 14.70
CA ASP A 3 -10.84 45.72 15.10
C ASP A 3 -10.09 46.75 15.96
N GLU A 4 -10.78 47.78 16.46
CA GLU A 4 -10.23 48.80 17.37
C GLU A 4 -10.43 48.45 18.86
N ASN A 5 -11.30 47.47 19.15
CA ASN A 5 -11.62 47.06 20.53
C ASN A 5 -11.06 45.69 20.91
N SER A 6 -10.06 45.17 20.18
CA SER A 6 -9.39 43.93 20.56
C SER A 6 -8.62 44.11 21.88
N PRO A 7 -8.84 43.24 22.89
CA PRO A 7 -8.10 43.29 24.16
C PRO A 7 -6.58 43.20 23.99
N ALA A 8 -6.12 42.54 22.93
CA ALA A 8 -4.72 42.35 22.60
C ALA A 8 -4.02 43.67 22.19
N LEU A 9 -4.70 44.52 21.40
CA LEU A 9 -4.18 45.82 20.98
C LEU A 9 -4.09 46.79 22.16
N ARG A 10 -5.03 46.72 23.11
CA ARG A 10 -5.02 47.54 24.34
C ARG A 10 -3.89 47.16 25.30
N ALA A 11 -3.39 45.93 25.23
CA ALA A 11 -2.23 45.47 25.99
C ALA A 11 -0.88 45.83 25.33
N GLY A 12 -0.89 46.61 24.24
CA GLY A 12 0.32 47.05 23.53
C GLY A 12 0.96 45.97 22.66
N VAL A 13 0.25 44.85 22.41
CA VAL A 13 0.76 43.75 21.59
C VAL A 13 0.08 43.81 20.24
N ASP A 14 0.74 44.46 19.28
CA ASP A 14 0.30 44.47 17.88
C ASP A 14 0.76 43.18 17.19
N PHE A 15 -0.19 42.28 16.96
CA PHE A 15 0.04 41.03 16.23
C PHE A 15 -0.11 41.18 14.71
N ARG A 16 -0.40 42.40 14.21
CA ARG A 16 -0.51 42.65 12.78
C ARG A 16 0.88 42.57 12.15
N GLY A 17 1.16 41.46 11.47
CA GLY A 17 2.41 41.27 10.70
C GLY A 17 3.53 40.52 11.41
N THR A 18 3.29 39.90 12.58
CA THR A 18 4.29 39.02 13.21
C THR A 18 3.97 37.54 12.95
N GLU A 19 4.99 36.77 12.55
CA GLU A 19 4.89 35.35 12.14
C GLU A 19 4.42 34.37 13.23
N ASN A 20 4.00 34.82 14.41
CA ASN A 20 4.19 34.02 15.63
C ASN A 20 3.04 33.95 16.64
N ALA A 21 1.78 34.10 16.23
CA ALA A 21 0.65 33.76 17.11
C ALA A 21 0.32 32.25 17.12
N THR A 22 0.67 31.50 16.05
CA THR A 22 0.30 30.08 15.87
C THR A 22 1.48 29.10 15.94
N GLN A 23 2.73 29.57 15.78
CA GLN A 23 3.92 28.72 15.86
C GLN A 23 4.16 27.98 17.19
N PRO A 24 3.91 28.55 18.39
CA PRO A 24 4.22 27.84 19.63
C PRO A 24 3.34 26.59 19.84
N ILE A 25 2.13 26.57 19.24
CA ILE A 25 1.22 25.41 19.30
C ILE A 25 1.65 24.33 18.30
N LEU A 26 2.14 24.73 17.12
CA LEU A 26 2.59 23.80 16.07
C LEU A 26 3.90 23.07 16.42
N LYS A 27 4.70 23.57 17.38
CA LYS A 27 5.97 22.94 17.80
C LYS A 27 5.81 21.52 18.35
N HIS A 28 4.61 21.17 18.82
CA HIS A 28 4.28 19.85 19.37
C HIS A 28 3.50 18.95 18.39
N ILE A 29 3.12 19.48 17.21
CA ILE A 29 2.39 18.74 16.19
C ILE A 29 3.40 18.27 15.15
N LYS A 30 3.60 16.95 15.05
CA LYS A 30 4.50 16.37 14.03
C LYS A 30 4.07 16.87 12.63
N PRO A 31 4.99 17.45 11.83
CA PRO A 31 4.65 17.88 10.48
C PRO A 31 4.13 16.67 9.69
N GLY A 32 2.96 16.84 9.08
CA GLY A 32 2.34 15.81 8.25
C GLY A 32 3.16 15.46 7.02
N LYS A 33 2.78 14.40 6.32
CA LYS A 33 3.50 13.98 5.11
C LYS A 33 3.34 15.03 4.00
N LYS A 34 4.42 15.29 3.25
CA LYS A 34 4.35 16.04 1.98
C LYS A 34 3.73 15.16 0.90
N ARG A 35 2.75 15.70 0.17
CA ARG A 35 2.10 15.02 -0.97
C ARG A 35 3.06 14.88 -2.16
N ALA A 36 2.72 14.00 -3.11
CA ALA A 36 3.47 13.88 -4.35
C ALA A 36 3.52 15.23 -5.12
N PRO A 37 4.66 15.56 -5.75
CA PRO A 37 4.78 16.76 -6.58
C PRO A 37 3.96 16.66 -7.87
N PHE A 38 3.69 15.44 -8.36
CA PHE A 38 2.85 15.18 -9.52
C PHE A 38 1.51 14.56 -9.08
N LEU A 39 0.42 14.91 -9.78
CA LEU A 39 -0.95 14.42 -9.52
C LEU A 39 -1.55 14.77 -8.14
N ARG A 40 -1.08 15.85 -7.49
CA ARG A 40 -1.58 16.36 -6.18
C ARG A 40 -3.11 16.50 -6.11
N TYR A 41 -3.77 16.73 -7.25
CA TYR A 41 -5.21 16.96 -7.36
C TYR A 41 -6.05 15.70 -7.59
N ILE A 42 -5.44 14.56 -7.95
CA ILE A 42 -6.18 13.30 -8.09
C ILE A 42 -6.25 12.64 -6.72
N ARG A 43 -7.42 12.75 -6.08
CA ARG A 43 -7.70 12.11 -4.79
C ARG A 43 -8.92 11.21 -4.89
N ILE A 44 -8.72 9.91 -4.79
CA ILE A 44 -9.80 8.92 -4.70
C ILE A 44 -10.12 8.71 -3.21
N ASN A 45 -11.18 9.34 -2.74
CA ASN A 45 -11.59 9.30 -1.33
C ASN A 45 -12.66 8.22 -1.07
N LEU A 46 -12.31 6.96 -1.30
CA LEU A 46 -13.18 5.81 -1.06
C LEU A 46 -12.53 4.84 -0.06
N PRO A 47 -12.41 5.21 1.23
CA PRO A 47 -11.57 4.52 2.20
C PRO A 47 -11.94 3.05 2.43
N ARG A 48 -13.22 2.70 2.39
CA ARG A 48 -13.69 1.30 2.53
C ARG A 48 -13.43 0.50 1.26
N THR A 49 -13.67 1.09 0.10
CA THR A 49 -13.45 0.44 -1.21
C THR A 49 -11.97 0.20 -1.45
N THR A 50 -11.10 1.19 -1.19
CA THR A 50 -9.64 1.02 -1.32
C THR A 50 -9.12 -0.03 -0.34
N ARG A 51 -9.66 -0.08 0.88
CA ARG A 51 -9.34 -1.14 1.84
C ARG A 51 -9.66 -2.52 1.26
N LEU A 52 -10.88 -2.71 0.75
CA LEU A 52 -11.28 -3.97 0.12
C LEU A 52 -10.39 -4.29 -1.08
N LEU A 53 -10.11 -3.32 -1.95
CA LEU A 53 -9.24 -3.48 -3.10
C LEU A 53 -7.85 -3.99 -2.69
N LEU A 54 -7.21 -3.37 -1.68
CA LEU A 54 -5.90 -3.80 -1.18
C LEU A 54 -5.94 -5.24 -0.67
N ILE A 55 -6.99 -5.61 0.08
CA ILE A 55 -7.19 -6.97 0.58
C ILE A 55 -7.37 -7.95 -0.58
N THR A 56 -8.21 -7.60 -1.56
CA THR A 56 -8.47 -8.43 -2.75
C THR A 56 -7.21 -8.68 -3.55
N VAL A 57 -6.36 -7.67 -3.77
CA VAL A 57 -5.11 -7.86 -4.52
C VAL A 57 -4.17 -8.83 -3.78
N ILE A 58 -4.04 -8.73 -2.45
CA ILE A 58 -3.25 -9.71 -1.68
C ILE A 58 -3.87 -11.11 -1.74
N ALA A 59 -5.20 -11.22 -1.69
CA ALA A 59 -5.89 -12.49 -1.86
C ALA A 59 -5.59 -13.13 -3.22
N VAL A 60 -5.55 -12.33 -4.30
CA VAL A 60 -5.18 -12.78 -5.64
C VAL A 60 -3.72 -13.26 -5.68
N ILE A 61 -2.78 -12.52 -5.06
CA ILE A 61 -1.38 -12.95 -4.95
C ILE A 61 -1.29 -14.32 -4.26
N GLY A 62 -1.92 -14.47 -3.10
CA GLY A 62 -1.92 -15.72 -2.35
C GLY A 62 -2.53 -16.88 -3.14
N ALA A 63 -3.71 -16.68 -3.74
CA ALA A 63 -4.39 -17.69 -4.53
C ALA A 63 -3.56 -18.12 -5.75
N ALA A 64 -2.95 -17.17 -6.45
CA ALA A 64 -2.06 -17.47 -7.57
C ALA A 64 -0.81 -18.23 -7.12
N SER A 65 -0.19 -17.85 -6.00
CA SER A 65 0.96 -18.58 -5.44
C SER A 65 0.60 -20.02 -5.05
N ALA A 66 -0.56 -20.24 -4.43
CA ALA A 66 -1.03 -21.60 -4.11
C ALA A 66 -1.32 -22.42 -5.37
N ALA A 67 -1.95 -21.82 -6.38
CA ALA A 67 -2.21 -22.49 -7.66
C ALA A 67 -0.92 -22.90 -8.38
N VAL A 68 0.12 -22.08 -8.35
CA VAL A 68 1.45 -22.43 -8.89
C VAL A 68 2.07 -23.57 -8.08
N ALA A 69 2.03 -23.51 -6.75
CA ALA A 69 2.56 -24.55 -5.88
C ALA A 69 1.89 -25.92 -6.11
N LEU A 70 0.60 -25.92 -6.46
CA LEU A 70 -0.18 -27.13 -6.78
C LEU A 70 0.00 -27.62 -8.22
N SER A 71 0.62 -26.83 -9.10
CA SER A 71 0.69 -27.13 -10.54
C SER A 71 1.68 -28.23 -10.92
N ASN A 72 2.37 -28.85 -9.95
CA ASN A 72 3.45 -29.82 -10.15
C ASN A 72 4.59 -29.33 -11.07
N HIS A 73 4.63 -28.03 -11.37
CA HIS A 73 5.64 -27.41 -12.21
C HIS A 73 6.45 -26.46 -11.35
N GLU A 74 7.55 -26.96 -10.79
CA GLU A 74 8.35 -26.20 -9.85
C GLU A 74 9.21 -25.14 -10.57
N PRO A 75 9.03 -23.82 -10.29
CA PRO A 75 9.74 -22.77 -11.01
C PRO A 75 11.26 -22.78 -10.80
N PHE A 76 11.73 -23.19 -9.63
CA PHE A 76 13.15 -23.33 -9.27
C PHE A 76 13.25 -24.18 -8.02
N LEU A 77 14.46 -24.67 -7.70
CA LEU A 77 14.67 -25.53 -6.53
C LEU A 77 14.19 -24.82 -5.24
N TYR A 78 13.31 -25.48 -4.47
CA TYR A 78 12.70 -24.95 -3.25
C TYR A 78 11.69 -23.79 -3.48
N ALA A 79 11.15 -23.65 -4.68
CA ALA A 79 10.09 -22.67 -4.95
C ALA A 79 8.78 -23.03 -4.24
N THR A 80 8.47 -24.32 -4.12
CA THR A 80 7.24 -24.81 -3.48
C THR A 80 7.06 -24.31 -2.04
N PRO A 81 8.02 -24.49 -1.11
CA PRO A 81 7.89 -23.97 0.25
C PRO A 81 7.82 -22.43 0.29
N ALA A 82 8.52 -21.72 -0.61
CA ALA A 82 8.44 -20.26 -0.69
C ALA A 82 7.04 -19.77 -1.12
N LEU A 83 6.42 -20.43 -2.11
CA LEU A 83 5.07 -20.14 -2.57
C LEU A 83 4.02 -20.39 -1.47
N TRP A 84 4.15 -21.47 -0.70
CA TRP A 84 3.30 -21.72 0.47
C TRP A 84 3.51 -20.69 1.58
N GLY A 85 4.73 -20.21 1.78
CA GLY A 85 5.03 -19.10 2.69
C GLY A 85 4.28 -17.82 2.31
N VAL A 86 4.29 -17.46 1.01
CA VAL A 86 3.53 -16.32 0.49
C VAL A 86 2.02 -16.52 0.66
N PHE A 87 1.50 -17.70 0.34
CA PHE A 87 0.09 -18.02 0.55
C PHE A 87 -0.32 -17.90 2.02
N GLY A 88 0.45 -18.49 2.95
CA GLY A 88 0.18 -18.42 4.38
C GLY A 88 0.16 -16.97 4.89
N ALA A 89 1.16 -16.16 4.48
CA ALA A 89 1.20 -14.76 4.83
C ALA A 89 0.02 -13.96 4.24
N ALA A 90 -0.38 -14.25 3.00
CA ALA A 90 -1.54 -13.64 2.36
C ALA A 90 -2.85 -13.99 3.09
N VAL A 91 -3.03 -15.24 3.52
CA VAL A 91 -4.20 -15.66 4.32
C VAL A 91 -4.27 -14.88 5.63
N VAL A 92 -3.16 -14.81 6.37
CA VAL A 92 -3.09 -14.04 7.63
C VAL A 92 -3.41 -12.57 7.38
N PHE A 93 -2.86 -11.97 6.32
CA PHE A 93 -3.13 -10.59 5.95
C PHE A 93 -4.60 -10.36 5.62
N VAL A 94 -5.22 -11.23 4.82
CA VAL A 94 -6.63 -11.11 4.42
C VAL A 94 -7.54 -11.23 5.64
N VAL A 95 -7.33 -12.23 6.49
CA VAL A 95 -8.09 -12.42 7.73
C VAL A 95 -7.95 -11.19 8.65
N ALA A 96 -6.72 -10.73 8.89
CA ALA A 96 -6.48 -9.53 9.68
C ALA A 96 -7.12 -8.28 9.03
N GLY A 97 -7.06 -8.16 7.71
CA GLY A 97 -7.60 -7.05 6.94
C GLY A 97 -9.12 -6.99 6.92
N LEU A 98 -9.80 -8.13 7.07
CA LEU A 98 -11.26 -8.20 7.16
C LEU A 98 -11.76 -7.98 8.59
N ILE A 99 -11.10 -8.56 9.59
CA ILE A 99 -11.57 -8.57 10.98
C ILE A 99 -11.12 -7.32 11.75
N THR A 100 -9.90 -6.83 11.51
CA THR A 100 -9.32 -5.76 12.31
C THR A 100 -9.45 -4.41 11.63
N SER A 101 -9.47 -3.33 12.40
CA SER A 101 -9.31 -1.96 11.89
C SER A 101 -7.86 -1.50 11.93
N ALA A 102 -6.88 -2.41 11.90
CA ALA A 102 -5.47 -2.07 11.98
C ALA A 102 -4.91 -1.62 10.63
N ARG A 103 -3.95 -0.69 10.64
CA ARG A 103 -3.27 -0.22 9.43
C ARG A 103 -2.18 -1.21 9.01
N ILE A 104 -2.58 -2.29 8.35
CA ILE A 104 -1.68 -3.39 7.97
C ILE A 104 -1.00 -3.22 6.60
N TRP A 105 -1.29 -2.15 5.84
CA TRP A 105 -0.89 -2.01 4.42
C TRP A 105 0.60 -2.26 4.12
N LYS A 106 1.50 -1.93 5.07
CA LYS A 106 2.94 -2.19 4.94
C LYS A 106 3.26 -3.69 4.84
N TRP A 107 2.53 -4.54 5.57
CA TRP A 107 2.71 -5.98 5.53
C TRP A 107 2.34 -6.56 4.16
N GLY A 108 1.31 -6.02 3.50
CA GLY A 108 0.97 -6.43 2.14
C GLY A 108 2.08 -6.12 1.13
N VAL A 109 2.89 -5.07 1.35
CA VAL A 109 4.04 -4.77 0.49
C VAL A 109 5.11 -5.83 0.64
N ILE A 110 5.36 -6.29 1.87
CA ILE A 110 6.32 -7.37 2.14
C ILE A 110 5.87 -8.62 1.39
N ILE A 111 4.58 -8.98 1.47
CA ILE A 111 4.01 -10.14 0.75
C ILE A 111 4.16 -9.98 -0.78
N ALA A 112 3.80 -8.82 -1.31
CA ALA A 112 3.93 -8.53 -2.74
C ALA A 112 5.39 -8.57 -3.22
N LEU A 113 6.33 -8.02 -2.44
CA LEU A 113 7.76 -8.08 -2.74
C LEU A 113 8.28 -9.52 -2.69
N SER A 114 7.88 -10.31 -1.69
CA SER A 114 8.25 -11.73 -1.62
C SER A 114 7.74 -12.51 -2.84
N SER A 115 6.49 -12.28 -3.25
CA SER A 115 5.92 -12.90 -4.46
C SER A 115 6.67 -12.46 -5.73
N LEU A 116 6.99 -11.17 -5.85
CA LEU A 116 7.80 -10.65 -6.96
C LEU A 116 9.20 -11.27 -7.02
N LEU A 117 9.87 -11.44 -5.88
CA LEU A 117 11.18 -12.09 -5.82
C LEU A 117 11.10 -13.56 -6.25
N ILE A 118 10.06 -14.28 -5.84
CA ILE A 118 9.81 -15.65 -6.32
C ILE A 118 9.59 -15.66 -7.83
N TYR A 119 8.82 -14.69 -8.36
CA TYR A 119 8.62 -14.56 -9.79
C TYR A 119 9.94 -14.38 -10.54
N ILE A 120 10.79 -13.47 -10.07
CA ILE A 120 12.13 -13.23 -10.64
C ILE A 120 13.00 -14.49 -10.53
N GLY A 121 12.94 -15.20 -9.40
CA GLY A 121 13.63 -16.48 -9.23
C GLY A 121 13.21 -17.51 -10.27
N GLY A 122 11.92 -17.58 -10.61
CA GLY A 122 11.44 -18.46 -11.67
C GLY A 122 11.90 -18.07 -13.07
N LEU A 123 12.16 -16.77 -13.34
CA LEU A 123 12.75 -16.35 -14.62
C LEU A 123 14.15 -16.93 -14.86
N LEU A 124 14.91 -17.12 -13.78
CA LEU A 124 16.24 -17.73 -13.81
C LEU A 124 16.20 -19.26 -13.77
N GLY A 125 15.03 -19.84 -13.46
CA GLY A 125 14.80 -21.26 -13.40
C GLY A 125 13.90 -21.76 -14.52
N ASN A 126 13.03 -22.70 -14.19
CA ASN A 126 12.03 -23.30 -15.05
C ASN A 126 10.63 -22.72 -14.76
N ALA A 127 10.47 -21.40 -14.90
CA ALA A 127 9.16 -20.77 -14.74
C ALA A 127 8.09 -21.46 -15.60
N PRO A 128 6.83 -21.55 -15.14
CA PRO A 128 5.74 -22.25 -15.82
C PRO A 128 5.24 -21.47 -17.04
N TYR A 129 6.09 -21.25 -18.03
CA TYR A 129 5.74 -20.68 -19.33
C TYR A 129 5.31 -21.77 -20.31
N VAL A 130 4.52 -21.38 -21.31
CA VAL A 130 4.07 -22.31 -22.37
C VAL A 130 5.27 -22.93 -23.10
N TRP A 131 6.32 -22.14 -23.36
CA TRP A 131 7.55 -22.64 -23.98
C TRP A 131 8.42 -23.52 -23.04
N ASN A 132 8.14 -23.50 -21.74
CA ASN A 132 8.76 -24.39 -20.74
C ASN A 132 7.88 -25.65 -20.48
N GLY A 133 6.88 -25.92 -21.32
CA GLY A 133 6.02 -27.10 -21.22
C GLY A 133 4.86 -26.97 -20.22
N ALA A 134 4.61 -25.78 -19.68
CA ALA A 134 3.45 -25.52 -18.82
C ALA A 134 2.17 -25.27 -19.65
N SER A 135 1.02 -25.52 -19.05
CA SER A 135 -0.26 -25.17 -19.68
C SER A 135 -0.45 -23.66 -19.80
N VAL A 136 -1.29 -23.21 -20.74
CA VAL A 136 -1.67 -21.79 -20.87
C VAL A 136 -2.23 -21.24 -19.55
N VAL A 137 -2.99 -22.05 -18.83
CA VAL A 137 -3.56 -21.69 -17.53
C VAL A 137 -2.46 -21.48 -16.50
N SER A 138 -1.50 -22.41 -16.39
CA SER A 138 -0.36 -22.30 -15.47
C SER A 138 0.48 -21.06 -15.75
N ALA A 139 0.73 -20.77 -17.03
CA ALA A 139 1.45 -19.57 -17.44
C ALA A 139 0.70 -18.28 -17.10
N ALA A 140 -0.62 -18.27 -17.31
CA ALA A 140 -1.45 -17.13 -16.93
C ALA A 140 -1.45 -16.88 -15.41
N VAL A 141 -1.58 -17.95 -14.61
CA VAL A 141 -1.51 -17.87 -13.15
C VAL A 141 -0.14 -17.37 -12.69
N TRP A 142 0.93 -17.81 -13.32
CA TRP A 142 2.28 -17.33 -13.01
C TRP A 142 2.43 -15.83 -13.30
N ASN A 143 2.02 -15.37 -14.47
CA ASN A 143 2.01 -13.95 -14.81
C ASN A 143 1.10 -13.13 -13.88
N LEU A 144 0.01 -13.72 -13.38
CA LEU A 144 -0.87 -13.08 -12.41
C LEU A 144 -0.14 -12.77 -11.09
N THR A 145 0.79 -13.62 -10.64
CA THR A 145 1.61 -13.34 -9.45
C THR A 145 2.45 -12.07 -9.62
N LEU A 146 3.04 -11.86 -10.81
CA LEU A 146 3.79 -10.65 -11.16
C LEU A 146 2.88 -9.41 -11.17
N PHE A 147 1.83 -9.43 -11.98
CA PHE A 147 0.99 -8.25 -12.18
C PHE A 147 0.24 -7.86 -10.91
N ALA A 148 -0.24 -8.83 -10.12
CA ALA A 148 -0.89 -8.54 -8.84
C ALA A 148 0.10 -7.94 -7.82
N SER A 149 1.34 -8.42 -7.79
CA SER A 149 2.39 -7.88 -6.92
C SER A 149 2.74 -6.43 -7.29
N ILE A 150 2.95 -6.16 -8.58
CA ILE A 150 3.18 -4.79 -9.08
C ILE A 150 1.97 -3.90 -8.78
N ALA A 151 0.75 -4.38 -9.03
CA ALA A 151 -0.47 -3.62 -8.76
C ALA A 151 -0.57 -3.24 -7.28
N TYR A 152 -0.28 -4.17 -6.35
CA TYR A 152 -0.28 -3.86 -4.93
C TYR A 152 0.78 -2.80 -4.57
N MET A 153 1.99 -2.90 -5.12
CA MET A 153 3.06 -1.92 -4.89
C MET A 153 2.66 -0.52 -5.39
N VAL A 154 2.04 -0.44 -6.57
CA VAL A 154 1.53 0.82 -7.13
C VAL A 154 0.42 1.40 -6.26
N LEU A 155 -0.53 0.57 -5.80
CA LEU A 155 -1.59 1.00 -4.89
C LEU A 155 -1.00 1.49 -3.54
N PHE A 156 -0.03 0.79 -2.99
CA PHE A 156 0.63 1.20 -1.76
C PHE A 156 1.42 2.50 -1.93
N TRP A 157 2.10 2.67 -3.07
CA TRP A 157 2.75 3.93 -3.44
C TRP A 157 1.72 5.07 -3.49
N ALA A 158 0.60 4.88 -4.20
CA ALA A 158 -0.48 5.86 -4.26
C ALA A 158 -1.05 6.19 -2.85
N LEU A 159 -1.12 5.20 -1.95
CA LEU A 159 -1.54 5.38 -0.56
C LEU A 159 -0.51 6.16 0.26
N GLN A 160 0.79 5.97 0.02
CA GLN A 160 1.87 6.71 0.69
C GLN A 160 1.89 8.18 0.31
N TYR A 161 1.56 8.49 -0.95
CA TYR A 161 1.57 9.85 -1.50
C TYR A 161 0.23 10.59 -1.38
N GLY A 162 -0.81 9.94 -0.85
CA GLY A 162 -2.10 10.57 -0.57
C GLY A 162 -3.02 10.69 -1.78
N MET A 163 -2.70 9.98 -2.87
CA MET A 163 -3.56 9.89 -4.05
C MET A 163 -4.80 9.02 -3.78
N ILE A 164 -4.66 8.00 -2.93
CA ILE A 164 -5.76 7.14 -2.49
C ILE A 164 -5.80 7.04 -0.96
N VAL A 165 -7.02 6.93 -0.44
CA VAL A 165 -7.29 6.78 0.99
C VAL A 165 -7.80 5.38 1.25
N ALA A 166 -7.30 4.71 2.30
CA ALA A 166 -7.80 3.41 2.76
C ALA A 166 -8.06 3.43 4.26
N ALA A 167 -9.20 2.88 4.70
CA ALA A 167 -9.55 2.78 6.13
C ALA A 167 -8.66 1.76 6.84
N PRO A 168 -8.18 1.98 8.08
CA PRO A 168 -8.29 3.22 8.86
C PRO A 168 -7.46 4.36 8.25
N ASP A 169 -8.06 5.55 8.15
CA ASP A 169 -7.37 6.74 7.65
C ASP A 169 -6.81 7.59 8.80
N ASN A 170 -5.49 7.74 8.79
CA ASN A 170 -4.71 8.57 9.71
C ASN A 170 -3.60 9.27 8.91
N GLN A 171 -3.83 9.54 7.63
CA GLN A 171 -2.76 9.91 6.71
C GLN A 171 -2.17 11.31 7.00
N ASN A 172 -2.88 12.16 7.76
CA ASN A 172 -2.40 13.45 8.29
C ASN A 172 -1.52 14.21 7.28
N PHE A 173 -2.02 14.38 6.05
CA PHE A 173 -1.36 15.22 5.06
C PHE A 173 -1.60 16.68 5.42
N MET A 174 -0.52 17.43 5.61
CA MET A 174 -0.58 18.89 5.72
C MET A 174 -0.51 19.40 4.28
N ASP A 175 -1.59 19.99 3.78
CA ASP A 175 -1.51 20.81 2.57
C ASP A 175 -0.93 22.18 2.89
#